data_AF-A0A645FTE0-F1
#
_entry.id   AF-A0A645FTE0-F1
#
_cell.length_a   1.000
_cell.length_b   1.000
_cell.length_c   1.000
_cell.angle_alpha   90.00
_cell.angle_beta   90.00
_cell.angle_gamma   90.00
#
_symmetry.space_group_name_H-M   'P 1'
#
loop_
_entity.id
_entity.type
_entity.pdbx_description
1 polymer ?
#
loop_
_entity_poly.entity_id
_entity_poly.type
_entity_poly.pdbx_seq_one_letter_code
_entity_poly.pdbx_strand_id
1 'polypeptide(L)'
;MTCVCSVGLDMIAIPGDTPASTISGIIADEAAIGMINNKTTAVRIIPVIGKGVGERVEFGGLLGYAPIMPVNKYSCEKFIARGGRIPAPIHSFKN
;
A
#
# COMPACT_ATOMS: atom_id res chain seq x y z
N MET A 1 1.27 -9.44 -7.78
CA MET A 1 1.63 -8.82 -9.08
C MET A 1 2.78 -7.80 -8.96
N THR A 2 2.86 -7.04 -7.88
CA THR A 2 3.91 -6.02 -7.65
C THR A 2 5.33 -6.58 -7.55
N CYS A 3 5.49 -7.80 -7.06
CA CYS A 3 6.80 -8.46 -6.93
C CYS A 3 7.55 -8.73 -8.25
N VAL A 4 6.89 -8.77 -9.41
CA VAL A 4 7.54 -9.13 -10.69
C VAL A 4 7.50 -7.96 -11.66
N CYS A 5 6.35 -7.66 -12.26
CA CYS A 5 6.26 -6.72 -13.39
C CYS A 5 5.73 -5.33 -13.02
N SER A 6 4.98 -5.17 -11.93
CA SER A 6 4.38 -3.87 -11.58
C SER A 6 5.32 -2.98 -10.76
N VAL A 7 5.18 -1.66 -10.88
CA VAL A 7 5.93 -0.64 -10.13
C VAL A 7 5.29 -0.30 -8.77
N GLY A 8 4.37 -1.13 -8.29
CA GLY A 8 3.74 -1.02 -6.97
C GLY A 8 2.23 -0.84 -7.05
N LEU A 9 1.67 -0.10 -6.10
CA LEU A 9 0.24 0.16 -5.98
C LEU A 9 -0.07 1.57 -6.46
N ASP A 10 -0.90 1.69 -7.49
CA ASP A 10 -1.27 2.98 -8.04
C ASP A 10 -2.78 3.13 -8.16
N MET A 11 -3.30 4.31 -7.80
CA MET A 11 -4.74 4.64 -7.84
C MET A 11 -5.64 3.65 -7.08
N ILE A 12 -5.22 3.20 -5.90
CA ILE A 12 -6.01 2.27 -5.09
C ILE A 12 -6.91 3.05 -4.12
N ALA A 13 -8.21 3.09 -4.40
CA ALA A 13 -9.21 3.69 -3.51
C ALA A 13 -9.62 2.70 -2.39
N ILE A 14 -9.59 3.17 -1.15
CA ILE A 14 -9.90 2.38 0.06
C ILE A 14 -10.93 3.11 0.94
N PRO A 15 -11.59 2.41 1.90
CA PRO A 15 -12.54 3.04 2.81
C PRO A 15 -11.91 4.20 3.57
N GLY A 16 -12.64 5.30 3.69
CA GLY A 16 -12.14 6.53 4.31
C GLY A 16 -11.81 6.42 5.79
N ASP A 17 -12.34 5.40 6.46
CA ASP A 17 -12.10 5.07 7.86
C ASP A 17 -10.92 4.10 8.06
N THR A 18 -10.18 3.77 6.99
CA THR A 18 -8.99 2.90 7.11
C THR A 18 -7.95 3.58 8.01
N PRO A 19 -7.50 2.93 9.09
CA PRO A 19 -6.59 3.56 10.03
C PRO A 19 -5.21 3.77 9.41
N ALA A 20 -4.53 4.83 9.86
CA ALA A 20 -3.19 5.18 9.38
C ALA A 20 -2.19 4.01 9.55
N SER A 21 -2.32 3.23 10.62
CA SER A 21 -1.50 2.03 10.87
C SER A 21 -1.63 1.00 9.75
N THR A 22 -2.84 0.76 9.25
CA THR A 22 -3.06 -0.16 8.12
C THR A 22 -2.50 0.41 6.82
N ILE A 23 -2.65 1.72 6.57
CA ILE A 23 -2.05 2.37 5.39
C ILE A 23 -0.52 2.27 5.45
N SER A 24 0.10 2.52 6.61
CA SER A 24 1.53 2.33 6.82
C SER A 24 1.96 0.87 6.62
N GLY A 25 1.14 -0.10 7.02
CA GLY A 25 1.38 -1.52 6.75
C GLY A 25 1.47 -1.82 5.26
N ILE A 26 0.52 -1.32 4.47
CA ILE A 26 0.51 -1.51 3.01
C ILE A 26 1.77 -0.86 2.37
N ILE A 27 2.15 0.33 2.82
CA ILE A 27 3.38 0.99 2.35
C ILE A 27 4.62 0.17 2.73
N ALA A 28 4.66 -0.39 3.95
CA ALA A 28 5.78 -1.20 4.41
C ALA A 28 5.93 -2.49 3.57
N ASP A 29 4.83 -3.13 3.19
CA ASP A 29 4.84 -4.32 2.33
C ASP A 29 5.45 -4.01 0.95
N GLU A 30 5.01 -2.94 0.30
CA GLU A 30 5.54 -2.54 -1.02
C GLU A 30 6.98 -2.02 -0.96
N ALA A 31 7.35 -1.34 0.14
CA ALA A 31 8.74 -0.96 0.39
C ALA A 31 9.64 -2.20 0.59
N ALA A 32 9.17 -3.23 1.29
CA ALA A 32 9.90 -4.48 1.45
C ALA A 32 10.09 -5.22 0.12
N ILE A 33 9.07 -5.26 -0.73
CA ILE A 33 9.17 -5.83 -2.09
C ILE A 33 10.21 -5.08 -2.93
N GLY A 34 10.20 -3.74 -2.89
CA GLY A 34 11.18 -2.93 -3.61
C GLY A 34 12.60 -3.14 -3.09
N MET A 35 12.76 -3.12 -1.76
CA MET A 35 14.05 -3.32 -1.08
C MET A 35 14.66 -4.69 -1.37
N ILE A 36 13.89 -5.78 -1.30
CA ILE A 36 14.45 -7.14 -1.46
C ILE A 36 14.78 -7.47 -2.93
N ASN A 37 13.98 -6.95 -3.85
CA ASN A 37 14.09 -7.23 -5.29
C ASN A 37 14.92 -6.18 -6.05
N ASN A 38 15.51 -5.21 -5.36
CA ASN A 38 16.24 -4.09 -5.96
C ASN A 38 15.41 -3.40 -7.07
N LYS A 39 14.16 -3.07 -6.72
CA LYS A 39 13.18 -2.51 -7.64
C LYS A 39 12.61 -1.23 -7.08
N THR A 40 12.39 -0.25 -7.95
CA THR A 40 11.61 0.94 -7.60
C THR A 40 10.14 0.56 -7.49
N THR A 41 9.59 0.71 -6.29
CA THR A 41 8.16 0.57 -6.01
C THR A 41 7.58 1.91 -5.54
N ALA A 42 6.30 2.10 -5.75
CA ALA A 42 5.55 3.27 -5.30
C ALA A 42 4.18 2.84 -4.75
N VAL A 43 3.62 3.68 -3.87
CA VAL A 43 2.29 3.48 -3.32
C VAL A 43 1.50 4.78 -3.43
N ARG A 44 0.41 4.75 -4.20
CA ARG A 44 -0.63 5.78 -4.22
C ARG A 44 -1.95 5.14 -3.81
N ILE A 45 -2.29 5.31 -2.53
CA ILE A 45 -3.52 4.87 -1.90
C ILE A 45 -4.38 6.10 -1.58
N ILE A 46 -5.69 5.98 -1.80
CA ILE A 46 -6.64 7.07 -1.68
C ILE A 46 -7.73 6.65 -0.68
N PRO A 47 -7.63 7.02 0.60
CA PRO A 47 -8.72 6.88 1.54
C PRO A 47 -9.86 7.83 1.16
N VAL A 48 -11.00 7.28 0.78
CA VAL A 48 -12.15 8.09 0.32
C VAL A 48 -13.06 8.38 1.50
N ILE A 49 -12.88 9.56 2.10
CA ILE A 49 -13.63 9.98 3.29
C ILE A 49 -15.14 9.92 3.06
N GLY A 50 -15.86 9.33 4.01
CA GLY A 50 -17.31 9.18 3.97
C GLY A 50 -17.83 8.09 3.04
N LYS A 51 -16.95 7.29 2.43
CA LYS A 51 -17.33 6.17 1.57
C LYS A 51 -16.69 4.85 1.99
N GLY A 52 -17.42 3.75 1.74
CA GLY A 52 -17.06 2.39 2.08
C GLY A 52 -16.99 1.44 0.88
N VAL A 53 -16.73 0.16 1.17
CA VAL A 53 -16.55 -0.89 0.15
C VAL A 53 -17.80 -1.02 -0.72
N GLY A 54 -17.60 -1.11 -2.05
CA GLY A 54 -18.68 -1.24 -3.03
C GLY A 54 -19.16 0.11 -3.60
N GLU A 55 -18.83 1.22 -2.94
CA GLU A 55 -18.98 2.55 -3.54
C GLU A 55 -17.83 2.87 -4.50
N ARG A 56 -17.92 4.02 -5.17
CA ARG A 56 -16.89 4.52 -6.08
C ARG A 56 -16.59 6.00 -5.84
N VAL A 57 -15.36 6.40 -6.12
CA VAL A 57 -14.94 7.81 -6.18
C VAL A 57 -14.79 8.23 -7.64
N GLU A 58 -15.31 9.41 -7.98
CA GLU A 58 -15.13 10.04 -9.29
C GLU A 58 -14.16 11.20 -9.11
N PHE A 59 -12.99 11.12 -9.75
CA PHE A 59 -11.97 12.17 -9.74
C PHE A 59 -12.19 13.19 -10.88
N GLY A 60 -13.09 12.86 -11.81
CA GLY A 60 -13.45 13.71 -12.95
C GLY A 60 -12.41 13.71 -14.07
N GLY A 61 -12.84 14.20 -15.25
CA GLY A 61 -11.97 14.46 -16.40
C GLY A 61 -11.06 13.29 -16.77
N LEU A 62 -9.75 13.58 -16.83
CA LEU A 62 -8.69 12.62 -17.21
C LEU A 62 -8.39 11.58 -16.12
N LEU A 63 -8.72 11.85 -14.85
CA LEU A 63 -8.35 11.01 -13.71
C LEU A 63 -9.35 9.86 -13.47
N GLY A 64 -10.51 9.90 -14.14
CA GLY A 64 -11.48 8.81 -14.16
C GLY A 64 -12.17 8.57 -12.82
N TYR A 65 -12.46 7.30 -12.54
CA TYR A 65 -13.11 6.84 -11.30
C TYR A 65 -12.39 5.60 -10.75
N ALA A 66 -12.55 5.35 -9.45
CA ALA A 66 -12.03 4.14 -8.81
C ALA A 66 -13.07 3.51 -7.87
N PRO A 67 -13.29 2.18 -7.93
CA PRO A 67 -14.10 1.48 -6.95
C PRO A 67 -13.36 1.39 -5.61
N ILE A 68 -14.10 1.47 -4.50
CA ILE A 68 -13.52 1.34 -3.16
C ILE A 68 -13.30 -0.13 -2.85
N MET A 69 -12.02 -0.50 -2.71
CA MET A 69 -11.57 -1.86 -2.49
C MET A 69 -11.57 -2.21 -0.99
N PRO A 70 -11.93 -3.44 -0.61
CA PRO A 70 -11.81 -3.87 0.78
C PRO A 70 -10.35 -3.89 1.23
N VAL A 71 -10.13 -3.52 2.50
CA VAL A 71 -8.84 -3.62 3.18
C VAL A 71 -8.94 -4.65 4.30
N ASN A 72 -7.83 -5.31 4.62
CA ASN A 72 -7.75 -6.25 5.73
C ASN A 72 -8.07 -5.54 7.06
N LYS A 73 -8.90 -6.18 7.90
CA LYS A 73 -9.37 -5.65 9.18
C LYS A 73 -8.42 -5.94 10.36
N TYR A 74 -7.41 -6.78 10.16
CA TYR A 74 -6.41 -7.03 11.20
C TYR A 74 -5.50 -5.82 11.40
N SER A 75 -5.20 -5.51 12.66
CA SER A 75 -4.45 -4.31 13.03
C SER A 75 -2.95 -4.43 12.71
N CYS A 76 -2.41 -3.39 12.09
CA CYS A 76 -0.97 -3.20 11.88
C CYS A 76 -0.30 -2.38 13.00
N GLU A 77 -1.04 -1.90 14.01
CA GLU A 77 -0.55 -0.94 15.01
C GLU A 77 0.70 -1.42 15.74
N LYS A 78 0.69 -2.66 16.24
CA LYS A 78 1.84 -3.22 16.97
C LYS A 78 3.11 -3.28 16.14
N PHE A 79 2.99 -3.48 14.83
CA PHE A 79 4.14 -3.56 13.93
C PHE A 79 4.67 -2.16 13.62
N ILE A 80 3.77 -1.24 13.22
CA ILE A 80 4.13 0.13 12.86
C ILE A 80 4.67 0.93 14.06
N ALA A 81 4.10 0.71 15.25
CA ALA A 81 4.55 1.37 16.48
C ALA A 81 5.96 0.94 16.94
N ARG A 82 6.54 -0.12 16.38
CA ARG A 82 7.94 -0.49 16.71
C ARG A 82 8.93 0.58 16.31
N GLY A 83 8.63 1.35 15.26
CA GLY A 83 9.52 2.39 14.75
C GLY A 83 10.93 1.86 14.42
N GLY A 84 11.91 2.76 14.41
CA GLY A 84 13.30 2.41 14.15
C GLY A 84 13.62 2.26 12.66
N ARG A 85 14.56 1.37 12.35
CA ARG A 85 15.10 1.19 10.99
C ARG A 85 15.11 -0.28 10.61
N ILE A 86 14.53 -0.60 9.46
CA ILE A 86 14.69 -1.91 8.83
C ILE A 86 16.09 -1.94 8.19
N PRO A 87 16.98 -2.88 8.59
CA PRO A 87 18.32 -2.94 8.04
C PRO A 87 18.31 -3.40 6.58
N ALA A 88 19.42 -3.15 5.88
CA ALA A 88 19.60 -3.61 4.52
C ALA A 88 19.53 -5.15 4.45
N PRO A 89 18.96 -5.72 3.37
CA PRO A 89 18.88 -7.15 3.20
C PRO A 89 20.26 -7.75 2.90
N ILE A 90 20.48 -9.00 3.31
CA ILE A 90 21.71 -9.72 2.95
C ILE A 90 21.59 -10.17 1.49
N HIS A 91 22.36 -9.54 0.60
CA HIS A 91 22.38 -9.91 -0.81
C HIS A 91 23.37 -11.04 -1.14
N SER A 92 24.26 -11.42 -0.21
CA SER A 92 25.31 -12.43 -0.43
C SER A 92 24.81 -13.88 -0.44
N PHE A 93 23.59 -14.16 0.03
CA PHE A 93 22.96 -15.49 -0.05
C PHE A 93 22.11 -15.62 -1.31
N LYS A 94 22.70 -15.29 -2.46
CA LYS A 94 22.12 -15.50 -3.78
C LYS A 94 23.07 -16.43 -4.52
N ASN A 95 22.63 -17.65 -4.84
CA ASN A 95 23.40 -18.62 -5.62
C ASN A 95 23.64 -18.09 -7.04
#